data_AF-A0A9E5XTM2-F1
#
_entry.id   AF-A0A9E5XTM2-F1
#
_cell.length_a   1.000
_cell.length_b   1.000
_cell.length_c   1.000
_cell.angle_alpha   90.00
_cell.angle_beta   90.00
_cell.angle_gamma   90.00
#
_symmetry.space_group_name_H-M   'P 1'
#
loop_
_entity.id
_entity.type
_entity.pdbx_description
1 polymer ?
#
loop_
_entity_poly.entity_id
_entity_poly.type
_entity_poly.pdbx_seq_one_letter_code
_entity_poly.pdbx_strand_id
1 'polypeptide(L)'
;MSNENNKNPKQNPEEQNRAQNPLQGTSKEEFYKRLREELENNHEWPTRYMFKFIIPNDPVKIDEIKQRFDDIPYDFKQNFSRNGKYASLTFVAVMENPDQIIARYRKMEDIEGLIAI
;
A
#
# COMPACT_ATOMS: atom_id res chain seq x y z
N MET A 1 7.40 -12.65 61.80
CA MET A 1 6.01 -12.45 61.35
C MET A 1 5.92 -10.97 61.01
N SER A 2 5.73 -10.48 59.78
CA SER A 2 5.25 -11.07 58.54
C SER A 2 5.84 -10.29 57.37
N ASN A 3 6.10 -10.99 56.25
CA ASN A 3 6.38 -10.38 54.95
C ASN A 3 5.07 -9.87 54.35
N GLU A 4 5.05 -8.63 53.86
CA GLU A 4 3.98 -8.13 52.99
C GLU A 4 4.53 -7.95 51.57
N ASN A 5 4.21 -8.94 50.73
CA ASN A 5 4.38 -8.91 49.29
C ASN A 5 3.40 -7.89 48.69
N ASN A 6 3.89 -6.75 48.23
CA ASN A 6 3.14 -5.96 47.25
C ASN A 6 3.55 -6.40 45.83
N LYS A 7 2.73 -7.27 45.23
CA LYS A 7 2.80 -7.59 43.80
C LYS A 7 2.30 -6.38 43.01
N ASN A 8 3.23 -5.60 42.49
CA ASN A 8 2.95 -4.64 41.42
C ASN A 8 2.46 -5.43 40.18
N PRO A 9 1.29 -5.13 39.59
CA PRO A 9 0.84 -5.79 38.38
C PRO A 9 1.82 -5.49 37.25
N LYS A 10 2.45 -6.56 36.71
CA LYS A 10 3.31 -6.49 35.55
C LYS A 10 2.51 -5.88 34.39
N GLN A 11 2.89 -4.68 33.97
CA GLN A 11 2.44 -4.12 32.70
C GLN A 11 2.86 -5.09 31.58
N ASN A 12 1.92 -5.36 30.68
CA ASN A 12 2.05 -6.33 29.59
C ASN A 12 3.17 -5.88 28.63
N PRO A 13 4.23 -6.69 28.39
CA PRO A 13 5.30 -6.39 27.43
C PRO A 13 4.83 -6.19 25.98
N GLU A 14 3.58 -6.52 25.67
CA GLU A 14 2.99 -6.39 24.33
C GLU A 14 2.62 -4.95 23.95
N GLU A 15 2.28 -4.07 24.91
CA GLU A 15 1.92 -2.68 24.61
C GLU A 15 3.14 -1.83 24.20
N GLN A 16 4.33 -2.19 24.70
CA GLN A 16 5.57 -1.46 24.40
C GLN A 16 6.21 -1.86 23.05
N ASN A 17 5.79 -2.96 22.45
CA ASN A 17 6.30 -3.43 21.15
C ASN A 17 5.51 -2.91 19.94
N ARG A 18 4.37 -2.23 20.13
CA ARG A 18 3.53 -1.74 19.03
C ARG A 18 4.13 -0.56 18.26
N ALA A 19 5.08 0.17 18.85
CA ALA A 19 5.67 1.37 18.26
C ALA A 19 6.84 1.11 17.30
N GLN A 20 7.29 -0.15 17.12
CA GLN A 20 8.54 -0.44 16.40
C GLN A 20 8.44 -1.47 15.26
N ASN A 21 7.26 -1.93 14.86
CA ASN A 21 7.18 -2.83 13.69
C ASN A 21 5.88 -2.65 12.85
N PRO A 22 5.87 -1.75 11.86
CA PRO A 22 4.66 -1.45 11.08
C PRO A 22 4.24 -2.53 10.06
N LEU A 23 4.95 -3.65 9.97
CA LEU A 23 4.70 -4.70 8.96
C LEU A 23 4.19 -6.03 9.52
N GLN A 24 3.80 -6.12 10.79
CA GLN A 24 3.21 -7.34 11.34
C GLN A 24 1.69 -7.22 11.58
N GLY A 25 0.92 -7.85 10.69
CA GLY A 25 -0.42 -8.35 10.99
C GLY A 25 -1.57 -7.35 11.05
N THR A 26 -1.67 -6.41 10.11
CA THR A 26 -2.87 -5.57 9.97
C THR A 26 -3.79 -6.10 8.88
N SER A 27 -5.10 -6.04 9.14
CA SER A 27 -6.10 -6.36 8.12
C SER A 27 -5.99 -5.38 6.94
N LYS A 28 -6.42 -5.78 5.73
CA LYS A 28 -6.41 -4.88 4.55
C LYS A 28 -7.10 -3.55 4.83
N GLU A 29 -8.16 -3.56 5.63
CA GLU A 29 -8.88 -2.35 6.01
C GLU A 29 -8.05 -1.41 6.92
N GLU A 30 -7.28 -1.95 7.84
CA GLU A 30 -6.36 -1.15 8.66
C GLU A 30 -5.24 -0.54 7.81
N PHE A 31 -4.73 -1.28 6.82
CA PHE A 31 -3.76 -0.76 5.85
C PHE A 31 -4.35 0.43 5.08
N TYR A 32 -5.54 0.29 4.51
CA TYR A 32 -6.17 1.38 3.75
C TYR A 32 -6.55 2.57 4.62
N LYS A 33 -6.99 2.34 5.85
CA LYS A 33 -7.25 3.43 6.80
C LYS A 33 -5.99 4.25 7.05
N ARG A 34 -4.87 3.57 7.35
CA ARG A 34 -3.58 4.25 7.56
C ARG A 34 -3.10 4.97 6.28
N LEU A 35 -3.21 4.32 5.13
CA LEU A 35 -2.83 4.93 3.85
C LEU A 35 -3.65 6.19 3.58
N ARG A 36 -4.95 6.16 3.87
CA ARG A 36 -5.82 7.34 3.74
C ARG A 36 -5.33 8.49 4.60
N GLU A 37 -5.10 8.24 5.88
CA GLU A 37 -4.61 9.25 6.83
C GLU A 37 -3.26 9.83 6.40
N GLU A 38 -2.35 8.98 5.90
CA GLU A 38 -1.06 9.42 5.37
C GLU A 38 -1.20 10.31 4.13
N LEU A 39 -2.07 9.92 3.19
CA LEU A 39 -2.33 10.69 1.98
C LEU A 39 -2.96 12.06 2.30
N GLU A 40 -3.96 12.10 3.19
CA GLU A 40 -4.64 13.32 3.62
C GLU A 40 -3.68 14.31 4.29
N ASN A 41 -2.77 13.81 5.14
CA ASN A 41 -1.88 14.68 5.93
C ASN A 41 -0.66 15.18 5.14
N ASN A 42 -0.25 14.50 4.07
CA ASN A 42 1.01 14.77 3.38
C ASN A 42 0.84 15.35 1.96
N HIS A 43 -0.40 15.52 1.48
CA HIS A 43 -0.66 16.03 0.14
C HIS A 43 -1.75 17.10 0.16
N GLU A 44 -1.58 18.11 -0.69
CA GLU A 44 -2.65 19.03 -1.07
C GLU A 44 -3.37 18.49 -2.30
N TRP A 45 -4.69 18.67 -2.37
CA TRP A 45 -5.52 18.08 -3.41
C TRP A 45 -6.11 19.16 -4.34
N PRO A 46 -6.21 18.91 -5.66
CA PRO A 46 -5.79 17.69 -6.35
C PRO A 46 -4.26 17.57 -6.49
N THR A 47 -3.76 16.33 -6.58
CA THR A 47 -2.31 16.06 -6.69
C THR A 47 -1.97 15.06 -7.78
N ARG A 48 -0.74 15.16 -8.32
CA ARG A 48 -0.17 14.13 -9.20
C ARG A 48 0.38 13.00 -8.34
N TYR A 49 -0.29 11.86 -8.36
CA TYR A 49 0.13 10.67 -7.63
C TYR A 49 0.79 9.66 -8.57
N MET A 50 1.86 9.03 -8.10
CA MET A 50 2.58 7.98 -8.82
C MET A 50 2.20 6.62 -8.24
N PHE A 51 1.56 5.79 -9.05
CA PHE A 51 1.37 4.38 -8.75
C PHE A 51 2.53 3.60 -9.34
N LYS A 52 3.12 2.71 -8.54
CA LYS A 52 4.16 1.81 -9.01
C LYS A 52 3.79 0.37 -8.72
N PHE A 53 3.83 -0.44 -9.77
CA PHE A 53 3.54 -1.85 -9.72
C PHE A 53 4.69 -2.68 -10.26
N ILE A 54 4.89 -3.86 -9.70
CA ILE A 54 5.78 -4.90 -10.20
C ILE A 54 4.93 -6.15 -10.43
N ILE A 55 5.07 -6.75 -11.62
CA ILE A 55 4.32 -7.93 -12.04
C ILE A 55 5.29 -8.86 -12.80
N PRO A 56 5.10 -10.20 -12.79
CA PRO A 56 5.77 -11.05 -13.76
C PRO A 56 5.59 -10.51 -15.17
N ASN A 57 6.58 -10.70 -16.04
CA ASN A 57 6.53 -10.23 -17.41
C ASN A 57 5.53 -11.08 -18.24
N ASP A 58 4.26 -10.81 -18.02
CA ASP A 58 3.10 -11.44 -18.65
C ASP A 58 2.29 -10.34 -19.37
N PRO A 59 2.30 -10.31 -20.71
CA PRO A 59 1.58 -9.29 -21.49
C PRO A 59 0.09 -9.20 -21.14
N VAL A 60 -0.57 -10.33 -20.83
CA VAL A 60 -2.01 -10.36 -20.53
C VAL A 60 -2.29 -9.59 -19.24
N LYS A 61 -1.51 -9.85 -18.18
CA LYS A 61 -1.65 -9.14 -16.90
C LYS A 61 -1.26 -7.66 -17.02
N ILE A 62 -0.23 -7.35 -17.81
CA ILE A 62 0.20 -5.97 -18.06
C ILE A 62 -0.92 -5.17 -18.73
N ASP A 63 -1.57 -5.73 -19.75
CA ASP A 63 -2.66 -5.07 -20.45
C ASP A 63 -3.94 -5.01 -19.62
N GLU A 64 -4.21 -5.99 -18.76
CA GLU A 64 -5.27 -5.91 -17.75
C GLU A 64 -5.05 -4.72 -16.81
N ILE A 65 -3.83 -4.56 -16.26
CA ILE A 65 -3.50 -3.44 -15.36
C ILE A 65 -3.73 -2.09 -16.06
N LYS A 66 -3.32 -1.95 -17.33
CA LYS A 66 -3.55 -0.72 -18.11
C LYS A 66 -5.04 -0.42 -18.25
N GLN A 67 -5.86 -1.41 -18.58
CA GLN A 67 -7.31 -1.24 -18.73
C GLN A 67 -7.99 -0.75 -17.44
N ARG A 68 -7.46 -1.12 -16.27
CA ARG A 68 -7.97 -0.64 -14.96
C ARG A 68 -7.70 0.87 -14.72
N PHE A 69 -6.91 1.53 -15.58
CA PHE A 69 -6.64 2.97 -15.57
C PHE A 69 -7.34 3.76 -16.70
N ASP A 70 -8.06 3.10 -17.63
CA ASP A 70 -8.69 3.76 -18.79
C ASP A 70 -9.79 4.77 -18.41
N ASP A 71 -10.25 4.74 -17.15
CA ASP A 71 -11.24 5.68 -16.61
C ASP A 71 -10.67 7.07 -16.30
N ILE A 72 -9.36 7.28 -16.47
CA ILE A 72 -8.69 8.57 -16.26
C ILE A 72 -7.54 8.82 -17.25
N PRO A 73 -7.16 10.08 -17.48
CA PRO A 73 -5.87 10.40 -18.11
C PRO A 73 -4.69 10.04 -17.20
N TYR A 74 -3.65 9.44 -17.76
CA TYR A 74 -2.41 9.11 -17.04
C TYR A 74 -1.17 9.18 -17.95
N ASP A 75 -0.02 9.49 -17.35
CA ASP A 75 1.30 9.24 -17.94
C ASP A 75 1.76 7.83 -17.58
N PHE A 76 2.38 7.12 -18.53
CA PHE A 76 2.77 5.72 -18.35
C PHE A 76 4.24 5.47 -18.68
N LYS A 77 4.89 4.66 -17.83
CA LYS A 77 6.22 4.11 -18.07
C LYS A 77 6.27 2.63 -17.72
N GLN A 78 6.91 1.85 -18.59
CA GLN A 78 7.21 0.45 -18.37
C GLN A 78 8.71 0.20 -18.46
N ASN A 79 9.25 -0.58 -17.53
CA ASN A 79 10.62 -1.10 -17.60
C ASN A 79 10.63 -2.59 -17.30
N PHE A 80 11.62 -3.31 -17.81
CA PHE A 80 11.81 -4.74 -17.50
C PHE A 80 12.95 -4.92 -16.50
N SER A 81 12.88 -5.96 -15.68
CA SER A 81 13.98 -6.37 -14.81
C SER A 81 15.20 -6.77 -15.63
N ARG A 82 16.39 -6.78 -15.00
CA ARG A 82 17.66 -7.14 -15.67
C ARG A 82 17.60 -8.47 -16.42
N ASN A 83 16.84 -9.45 -15.91
CA ASN A 83 16.67 -10.77 -16.51
C ASN A 83 15.34 -10.93 -17.27
N GLY A 84 14.55 -9.86 -17.43
CA GLY A 84 13.27 -9.87 -18.12
C GLY A 84 12.13 -10.64 -17.44
N LYS A 85 12.34 -11.16 -16.22
CA LYS A 85 11.34 -11.93 -15.48
C LYS A 85 10.18 -11.08 -14.97
N TYR A 86 10.42 -9.80 -14.68
CA TYR A 86 9.41 -8.88 -14.15
C TYR A 86 9.35 -7.60 -14.98
N ALA A 87 8.19 -6.97 -14.97
CA ALA A 87 7.98 -5.62 -15.46
C ALA A 87 7.64 -4.68 -14.29
N SER A 88 8.21 -3.48 -14.28
CA SER A 88 7.74 -2.37 -13.45
C SER A 88 6.83 -1.50 -14.29
N LEU A 89 5.61 -1.27 -13.82
CA LEU A 89 4.65 -0.35 -14.42
C LEU A 89 4.53 0.87 -13.52
N THR A 90 4.66 2.06 -14.10
CA THR A 90 4.50 3.32 -13.39
C THR A 90 3.42 4.14 -14.08
N PHE A 91 2.39 4.50 -13.33
CA PHE A 91 1.30 5.35 -13.76
C PHE A 91 1.35 6.64 -12.96
N VAL A 92 1.32 7.79 -13.61
CA VAL A 92 1.19 9.09 -12.93
C VAL A 92 -0.10 9.73 -13.38
N ALA A 93 -0.95 10.08 -12.42
CA ALA A 93 -2.24 10.67 -12.72
C ALA A 93 -2.67 11.68 -11.66
N VAL A 94 -3.53 12.62 -12.06
CA VAL A 94 -4.13 13.59 -11.14
C VAL A 94 -5.25 12.90 -10.37
N MET A 95 -5.17 12.97 -9.05
CA MET A 95 -6.15 12.41 -8.11
C MET A 95 -6.78 13.56 -7.32
N GLU A 96 -8.09 13.51 -7.14
CA GLU A 96 -8.86 14.57 -6.47
C GLU A 96 -8.89 14.42 -4.95
N ASN A 97 -8.66 13.22 -4.43
CA ASN A 97 -8.65 12.92 -2.99
C ASN A 97 -7.96 11.57 -2.71
N PRO A 98 -7.63 11.27 -1.43
CA PRO A 98 -7.06 9.98 -1.04
C PRO A 98 -7.93 8.77 -1.43
N ASP A 99 -9.25 8.93 -1.42
CA ASP A 99 -10.18 7.82 -1.65
C ASP A 99 -10.09 7.31 -3.10
N GLN A 100 -9.78 8.18 -4.07
CA GLN A 100 -9.51 7.76 -5.46
C GLN A 100 -8.26 6.86 -5.58
N ILE A 101 -7.21 7.13 -4.82
CA ILE A 101 -5.99 6.30 -4.79
C ILE A 101 -6.30 4.95 -4.16
N ILE A 102 -7.00 4.93 -3.03
CA ILE A 102 -7.39 3.70 -2.34
C ILE A 102 -8.29 2.84 -3.22
N ALA A 103 -9.30 3.45 -3.87
CA ALA A 103 -10.16 2.76 -4.82
C ALA A 103 -9.33 2.12 -5.95
N ARG A 104 -8.28 2.80 -6.40
CA ARG A 104 -7.37 2.27 -7.42
C ARG A 104 -6.60 1.05 -6.95
N TYR A 105 -6.02 1.09 -5.74
CA TYR A 105 -5.33 -0.08 -5.18
C TYR A 105 -6.28 -1.26 -4.99
N ARG A 106 -7.51 -1.01 -4.51
CA ARG A 106 -8.54 -2.05 -4.38
C ARG A 106 -8.90 -2.70 -5.71
N LYS A 107 -9.02 -1.90 -6.78
CA LYS A 107 -9.23 -2.39 -8.17
C LYS A 107 -8.08 -3.25 -8.69
N MET A 108 -6.96 -3.40 -7.98
CA MET A 108 -5.79 -4.16 -8.44
C MET A 108 -5.53 -5.42 -7.61
N GLU A 109 -6.25 -5.61 -6.50
CA GLU A 109 -5.98 -6.68 -5.54
C GLU A 109 -6.21 -8.10 -6.07
N ASP A 110 -7.08 -8.24 -7.07
CA ASP A 110 -7.43 -9.51 -7.69
C ASP A 110 -6.39 -9.96 -8.73
N ILE A 111 -5.43 -9.10 -9.07
CA ILE A 111 -4.39 -9.41 -10.06
C ILE A 111 -3.28 -10.21 -9.39
N GLU A 112 -3.26 -11.51 -9.65
CA GLU A 112 -2.30 -12.43 -9.05
C GLU A 112 -0.85 -12.08 -9.44
N GLY A 113 0.00 -12.01 -8.41
CA GLY A 113 1.44 -11.73 -8.57
C GLY A 113 1.77 -10.25 -8.69
N LEU A 114 0.76 -9.36 -8.60
CA LEU A 114 0.97 -7.93 -8.58
C LEU A 114 1.49 -7.48 -7.21
N ILE A 115 2.53 -6.65 -7.24
CA ILE A 115 3.11 -6.00 -6.07
C ILE A 115 3.02 -4.50 -6.28
N ALA A 116 2.44 -3.78 -5.33
CA ALA A 116 2.47 -2.32 -5.29
C ALA A 116 3.65 -1.83 -4.44
N ILE A 117 4.29 -0.72 -4.84
CA ILE A 117 5.44 -0.09 -4.15
C ILE A 117 5.26 1.40 -4.00
#